data_AF-A0A484B453-F1
#
_entry.id   AF-A0A484B453-F1
#
_cell.length_a   1.000
_cell.length_b   1.000
_cell.length_c   1.000
_cell.angle_alpha   90.00
_cell.angle_beta   90.00
_cell.angle_gamma   90.00
#
_symmetry.space_group_name_H-M   'P 1'
#
loop_
_entity.id
_entity.type
_entity.pdbx_description
1 polymer ?
#
loop_
_entity_poly.entity_id
_entity_poly.type
_entity_poly.pdbx_seq_one_letter_code
_entity_poly.pdbx_strand_id
1 'polypeptide(L)'
;MALGSENQSQSLSLYHQQQQKQQQQRQQQQRMAPYAKPSSYVQQPFDDDDEPLQLLGGGSVVRRNARERNRVKQVNNGFSQLRQHIPVAIIADLSNGRRGIGPGANKKLSKVSTLRMAVEYIRRLQRVIDDNDRQHQQQQQQQLLLPQQQQQQQHHQQQQFAQQQQHFSYQQQQLQQQQQQLYALQQQLQLISPSSSTCSSSAGSTSSSSFDSSYFACAPAQLKQEETSAGGYEDYPNNSCSSGAEDDDILDYISLWQDDM
;
A
#
# COMPACT_ATOMS: atom_id res chain seq x y z
N MET A 1 63.41 15.18 49.51
CA MET A 1 63.94 14.10 48.64
C MET A 1 62.77 13.29 48.11
N ALA A 2 62.24 13.59 46.92
CA ALA A 2 61.17 12.80 46.29
C ALA A 2 61.09 13.12 44.78
N LEU A 3 62.11 12.75 43.99
CA LEU A 3 62.12 12.93 42.52
C LEU A 3 62.56 11.64 41.79
N GLY A 4 62.27 10.47 42.36
CA GLY A 4 62.73 9.17 41.84
C GLY A 4 61.65 8.29 41.19
N SER A 5 60.36 8.58 41.40
CA SER A 5 59.26 7.68 41.04
C SER A 5 58.68 7.93 39.63
N GLU A 6 58.69 9.16 39.13
CA GLU A 6 58.12 9.48 37.80
C GLU A 6 58.99 8.96 36.64
N ASN A 7 60.30 8.89 36.84
CA ASN A 7 61.25 8.41 35.81
C ASN A 7 61.12 6.89 35.55
N GLN A 8 60.78 6.10 36.58
CA GLN A 8 60.58 4.66 36.41
C GLN A 8 59.28 4.34 35.66
N SER A 9 58.21 5.10 35.89
CA SER A 9 56.93 4.92 35.19
C SER A 9 57.03 5.25 33.70
N GLN A 10 57.79 6.29 33.33
CA GLN A 10 58.04 6.61 31.92
C GLN A 10 58.90 5.55 31.23
N SER A 11 59.93 5.04 31.91
CA SER A 11 60.77 3.94 31.42
C SER A 11 59.95 2.67 31.15
N LEU A 12 59.10 2.26 32.10
CA LEU A 12 58.25 1.08 31.94
C LEU A 12 57.22 1.24 30.80
N SER A 13 56.64 2.44 30.64
CA SER A 13 55.74 2.75 29.53
C SER A 13 56.43 2.64 28.17
N LEU A 14 57.64 3.20 28.05
CA LEU A 14 58.42 3.15 26.81
C LEU A 14 58.81 1.72 26.45
N TYR A 15 59.18 0.92 27.46
CA TYR A 15 59.50 -0.50 27.30
C TYR A 15 58.27 -1.30 26.83
N HIS A 16 57.09 -1.01 27.38
CA HIS A 16 55.83 -1.65 26.98
C HIS A 16 55.43 -1.30 25.54
N GLN A 17 55.60 -0.03 25.15
CA GLN A 17 55.32 0.43 23.79
C GLN A 17 56.30 -0.16 22.77
N GLN A 18 57.56 -0.35 23.16
CA GLN A 18 58.54 -1.01 22.30
C GLN A 18 58.23 -2.50 22.10
N GLN A 19 57.79 -3.20 23.15
CA GLN A 19 57.33 -4.60 23.01
C GLN A 19 56.11 -4.73 22.09
N GLN A 20 55.16 -3.79 22.15
CA GLN A 20 54.00 -3.79 21.24
C GLN A 20 54.40 -3.60 19.77
N LYS A 21 55.36 -2.69 19.48
CA LYS A 21 55.90 -2.52 18.12
C LYS A 21 56.60 -3.78 17.61
N GLN A 22 57.35 -4.46 18.49
CA GLN A 22 58.07 -5.68 18.12
C GLN A 22 57.11 -6.85 17.85
N GLN A 23 55.99 -6.95 18.59
CA GLN A 23 54.92 -7.92 18.32
C GLN A 23 54.20 -7.64 16.99
N GLN A 24 53.91 -6.36 16.66
CA GLN A 24 53.34 -6.00 15.36
C GLN A 24 54.27 -6.34 14.19
N GLN A 25 55.59 -6.14 14.34
CA GLN A 25 56.56 -6.54 13.32
C GLN A 25 56.63 -8.06 13.13
N ARG A 26 56.58 -8.86 14.21
CA ARG A 26 56.50 -10.33 14.06
C ARG A 26 55.23 -10.79 13.36
N GLN A 27 54.08 -10.18 13.64
CA GLN A 27 52.84 -10.50 12.92
C GLN A 27 52.90 -10.12 11.44
N GLN A 28 53.59 -9.04 11.08
CA GLN A 28 53.80 -8.68 9.67
C GLN A 28 54.77 -9.64 8.96
N GLN A 29 55.82 -10.13 9.62
CA GLN A 29 56.71 -11.14 9.06
C GLN A 29 56.01 -12.50 8.89
N GLN A 30 55.09 -12.87 9.78
CA GLN A 30 54.27 -14.08 9.60
C GLN A 30 53.22 -13.97 8.49
N ARG A 31 52.96 -12.76 7.96
CA ARG A 31 52.07 -12.56 6.81
C ARG A 31 52.75 -12.76 5.45
N MET A 32 54.03 -13.08 5.42
CA MET A 32 54.80 -13.32 4.19
C MET A 32 55.55 -14.65 4.28
N ALA A 33 54.81 -15.75 4.48
CA ALA A 33 55.29 -17.02 3.97
C ALA A 33 54.96 -17.03 2.47
N PRO A 34 55.94 -17.02 1.55
CA PRO A 34 55.64 -17.34 0.17
C PRO A 34 55.12 -18.78 0.20
N TYR A 35 53.86 -18.96 -0.19
CA TYR A 35 53.36 -20.27 -0.58
C TYR A 35 54.15 -20.66 -1.84
N ALA A 36 55.34 -21.21 -1.64
CA ALA A 36 56.07 -21.92 -2.67
C ALA A 36 55.20 -23.13 -3.01
N LYS A 37 54.48 -23.05 -4.12
CA LYS A 37 53.90 -24.23 -4.76
C LYS A 37 55.06 -25.22 -4.95
N PRO A 38 54.94 -26.49 -4.57
CA PRO A 38 55.96 -27.46 -4.93
C PRO A 38 56.02 -27.48 -6.46
N SER A 39 57.16 -27.07 -6.99
CA SER A 39 57.50 -27.17 -8.40
C SER A 39 57.60 -28.66 -8.73
N SER A 40 56.46 -29.27 -9.06
CA SER A 40 56.40 -30.61 -9.64
C SER A 40 56.74 -30.51 -11.13
N TYR A 41 58.01 -30.27 -11.44
CA TYR A 41 58.60 -30.65 -12.72
C TYR A 41 59.95 -31.28 -12.40
N VAL A 42 59.88 -32.52 -11.96
CA VAL A 42 60.99 -33.45 -12.11
C VAL A 42 60.93 -33.91 -13.56
N GLN A 43 61.89 -33.46 -14.36
CA GLN A 43 62.18 -34.09 -15.65
C GLN A 43 62.73 -35.49 -15.33
N GLN A 44 61.90 -36.52 -15.51
CA GLN A 44 62.36 -37.92 -15.62
C GLN A 44 61.92 -38.45 -16.99
N PRO A 45 62.78 -39.21 -17.67
CA PRO A 45 62.52 -39.67 -19.04
C PRO A 45 61.40 -40.71 -19.06
N PHE A 46 60.72 -40.74 -20.20
CA PHE A 46 59.67 -41.65 -20.60
C PHE A 46 59.95 -43.11 -20.27
N ASP A 47 59.02 -43.75 -19.57
CA ASP A 47 58.62 -45.14 -19.77
C ASP A 47 57.08 -45.17 -19.74
N ASP A 48 56.49 -45.80 -20.75
CA ASP A 48 55.06 -45.91 -21.02
C ASP A 48 54.29 -46.70 -19.93
N ASP A 49 52.98 -46.47 -19.86
CA ASP A 49 51.95 -47.16 -19.06
C ASP A 49 51.79 -46.78 -17.57
N ASP A 50 51.19 -45.62 -17.26
CA ASP A 50 50.36 -45.49 -16.06
C ASP A 50 49.31 -44.36 -16.16
N GLU A 51 48.05 -44.77 -15.99
CA GLU A 51 46.79 -44.03 -16.00
C GLU A 51 46.78 -42.80 -15.07
N PRO A 52 46.17 -41.66 -15.45
CA PRO A 52 46.14 -40.48 -14.61
C PRO A 52 45.13 -40.67 -13.47
N LEU A 53 45.55 -41.32 -12.39
CA LEU A 53 44.83 -41.33 -11.13
C LEU A 53 44.81 -39.93 -10.52
N GLN A 54 43.94 -39.08 -11.05
CA GLN A 54 43.41 -37.85 -10.43
C GLN A 54 42.49 -38.19 -9.24
N LEU A 55 42.95 -39.12 -8.41
CA LEU A 55 42.30 -39.74 -7.27
C LEU A 55 42.49 -38.80 -6.05
N LEU A 56 41.49 -38.37 -5.30
CA LEU A 56 40.04 -38.62 -5.39
C LEU A 56 39.21 -37.59 -4.59
N GLY A 57 39.80 -36.48 -4.13
CA GLY A 57 39.12 -35.59 -3.18
C GLY A 57 39.33 -34.09 -3.44
N GLY A 58 40.48 -33.71 -4.00
CA GLY A 58 40.84 -32.30 -4.18
C GLY A 58 40.10 -31.60 -5.32
N GLY A 59 40.04 -32.22 -6.51
CA GLY A 59 39.44 -31.60 -7.71
C GLY A 59 37.94 -31.35 -7.58
N SER A 60 37.21 -32.29 -6.97
CA SER A 60 35.78 -32.12 -6.66
C SER A 60 35.54 -30.99 -5.65
N VAL A 61 36.34 -30.93 -4.59
CA VAL A 61 36.27 -29.85 -3.58
C VAL A 61 36.63 -28.50 -4.18
N VAL A 62 37.63 -28.42 -5.06
CA VAL A 62 38.02 -27.19 -5.77
C VAL A 62 36.88 -26.69 -6.65
N ARG A 63 36.28 -27.56 -7.48
CA ARG A 63 35.11 -27.21 -8.31
C ARG A 63 33.92 -26.78 -7.44
N ARG A 64 33.66 -27.48 -6.33
CA ARG A 64 32.60 -27.12 -5.37
C ARG A 64 32.86 -25.76 -4.70
N ASN A 65 34.10 -25.46 -4.31
CA ASN A 65 34.45 -24.19 -3.69
C ASN A 65 34.34 -23.03 -4.67
N ALA A 66 34.75 -23.24 -5.93
CA ALA A 66 34.58 -22.26 -7.00
C ALA A 66 33.10 -21.88 -7.19
N ARG A 67 32.21 -22.88 -7.22
CA ARG A 67 30.76 -22.66 -7.28
C ARG A 67 30.25 -21.89 -6.06
N GLU A 68 30.67 -22.24 -4.85
CA GLU A 68 30.23 -21.52 -3.65
C GLU A 68 30.71 -20.07 -3.62
N ARG A 69 31.93 -19.79 -4.09
CA ARG A 69 32.41 -18.41 -4.26
C ARG A 69 31.52 -17.63 -5.23
N ASN A 70 31.13 -18.22 -6.36
CA ASN A 70 30.25 -17.58 -7.34
C ASN A 70 28.85 -17.31 -6.74
N ARG A 71 28.28 -18.29 -6.03
CA ARG A 71 27.00 -18.13 -5.32
C ARG A 71 27.07 -16.98 -4.31
N VAL A 72 28.10 -16.96 -3.46
CA VAL A 72 28.30 -15.92 -2.46
C VAL A 72 28.54 -14.55 -3.10
N LYS A 73 29.29 -14.49 -4.22
CA LYS A 73 29.48 -13.26 -5.00
C LYS A 73 28.13 -12.72 -5.49
N GLN A 74 27.26 -13.59 -6.03
CA GLN A 74 25.93 -13.21 -6.50
C GLN A 74 25.06 -12.64 -5.36
N VAL A 75 25.07 -13.28 -4.20
CA VAL A 75 24.37 -12.78 -2.99
C VAL A 75 24.92 -11.42 -2.55
N ASN A 76 26.24 -11.26 -2.52
CA ASN A 76 26.86 -9.99 -2.11
C ASN A 76 26.60 -8.85 -3.11
N ASN A 77 26.51 -9.16 -4.40
CA ASN A 77 26.07 -8.21 -5.43
C ASN A 77 24.63 -7.77 -5.17
N GLY A 78 23.72 -8.71 -4.86
CA GLY A 78 22.35 -8.41 -4.47
C GLY A 78 22.25 -7.49 -3.25
N PHE A 79 23.04 -7.74 -2.20
CA PHE A 79 23.12 -6.84 -1.04
C PHE A 79 23.64 -5.45 -1.41
N SER A 80 24.56 -5.35 -2.36
CA SER A 80 25.11 -4.07 -2.81
C SER A 80 24.09 -3.26 -3.59
N GLN A 81 23.31 -3.90 -4.47
CA GLN A 81 22.19 -3.26 -5.17
C GLN A 81 21.10 -2.83 -4.18
N LEU A 82 20.74 -3.68 -3.23
CA LEU A 82 19.74 -3.33 -2.22
C LEU A 82 20.13 -2.06 -1.45
N ARG A 83 21.41 -1.89 -1.09
CA ARG A 83 21.90 -0.66 -0.42
C ARG A 83 21.74 0.60 -1.27
N GLN A 84 21.80 0.50 -2.60
CA GLN A 84 21.65 1.67 -3.48
C GLN A 84 20.23 2.24 -3.42
N HIS A 85 19.24 1.38 -3.17
CA HIS A 85 17.84 1.77 -3.05
C HIS A 85 17.44 2.24 -1.65
N ILE A 86 18.32 2.17 -0.65
CA ILE A 86 18.00 2.63 0.71
C ILE A 86 18.32 4.14 0.82
N PRO A 87 17.31 5.01 1.06
CA PRO A 87 17.54 6.44 1.22
C PRO A 87 18.40 6.78 2.43
N VAL A 88 19.25 7.80 2.28
CA VAL A 88 20.15 8.29 3.35
C VAL A 88 19.38 8.73 4.59
N ALA A 89 18.18 9.30 4.44
CA ALA A 89 17.33 9.70 5.56
C ALA A 89 16.98 8.52 6.47
N ILE A 90 16.59 7.38 5.90
CA ILE A 90 16.29 6.16 6.68
C ILE A 90 17.55 5.64 7.36
N ILE A 91 18.69 5.77 6.67
CA ILE A 91 20.00 5.37 7.21
C ILE A 91 20.35 6.21 8.45
N ALA A 92 20.14 7.52 8.39
CA ALA A 92 20.37 8.45 9.49
C ALA A 92 19.41 8.20 10.67
N ASP A 93 18.11 8.05 10.41
CA ASP A 93 17.08 7.85 11.44
C ASP A 93 17.35 6.58 12.26
N LEU A 94 17.54 5.44 11.59
CA LEU A 94 17.68 4.13 12.25
C LEU A 94 19.08 3.88 12.82
N SER A 95 20.07 4.71 12.46
CA SER A 95 21.41 4.64 13.03
C SER A 95 21.63 5.60 14.19
N ASN A 96 20.57 6.28 14.66
CA ASN A 96 20.64 7.33 15.68
C ASN A 96 21.66 8.42 15.31
N GLY A 97 21.73 8.80 14.02
CA GLY A 97 22.68 9.78 13.50
C GLY A 97 24.14 9.30 13.41
N ARG A 98 24.45 8.07 13.83
CA ARG A 98 25.82 7.55 13.93
C ARG A 98 26.39 7.04 12.60
N ARG A 99 25.52 6.65 11.66
CA ARG A 99 25.89 6.12 10.33
C ARG A 99 24.86 6.65 9.33
N GLY A 100 25.16 7.75 8.65
CA GLY A 100 24.17 8.41 7.78
C GLY A 100 24.59 9.79 7.31
N ILE A 101 25.58 10.38 7.99
CA ILE A 101 26.10 11.70 7.67
C ILE A 101 27.35 11.51 6.78
N GLY A 102 27.16 11.64 5.47
CA GLY A 102 28.24 11.74 4.50
C GLY A 102 28.11 10.85 3.26
N PRO A 103 28.89 11.16 2.20
CA PRO A 103 28.91 10.39 0.96
C PRO A 103 29.25 8.91 1.22
N GLY A 104 28.41 8.00 0.74
CA GLY A 104 28.65 6.56 0.86
C GLY A 104 28.19 5.92 2.16
N ALA A 105 27.32 6.56 2.94
CA ALA A 105 26.69 5.95 4.12
C ALA A 105 26.02 4.59 3.82
N ASN A 106 25.45 4.45 2.61
CA ASN A 106 24.86 3.22 2.12
C ASN A 106 25.87 2.09 1.85
N LYS A 107 27.14 2.41 1.52
CA LYS A 107 28.16 1.41 1.14
C LYS A 107 28.64 0.55 2.31
N LYS A 108 28.55 1.05 3.55
CA LYS A 108 29.10 0.40 4.77
C LYS A 108 28.05 -0.31 5.63
N LEU A 109 26.84 -0.56 5.10
CA LEU A 109 25.78 -1.23 5.85
C LEU A 109 26.01 -2.74 5.97
N SER A 110 25.82 -3.32 7.16
CA SER A 110 25.86 -4.77 7.35
C SER A 110 24.65 -5.45 6.69
N LYS A 111 24.70 -6.77 6.47
CA LYS A 111 23.57 -7.53 5.89
C LYS A 111 22.28 -7.31 6.68
N VAL A 112 22.35 -7.50 8.01
CA VAL A 112 21.20 -7.30 8.90
C VAL A 112 20.72 -5.85 8.91
N SER A 113 21.62 -4.87 8.97
CA SER A 113 21.24 -3.45 8.95
C SER A 113 20.57 -3.07 7.63
N THR A 114 21.09 -3.59 6.51
CA THR A 114 20.53 -3.37 5.16
C THR A 114 19.10 -3.90 5.10
N LEU A 115 18.84 -5.13 5.59
CA LEU A 115 17.50 -5.71 5.62
C LEU A 115 16.53 -4.91 6.48
N ARG A 116 16.94 -4.51 7.70
CA ARG A 116 16.10 -3.69 8.59
C ARG A 116 15.70 -2.37 7.96
N MET A 117 16.65 -1.69 7.30
CA MET A 117 16.39 -0.42 6.63
C MET A 117 15.53 -0.57 5.38
N ALA A 118 15.71 -1.64 4.61
CA ALA A 118 14.87 -1.94 3.46
C ALA A 118 13.41 -2.19 3.87
N VAL A 119 13.18 -2.98 4.93
CA VAL A 119 11.83 -3.23 5.46
C VAL A 119 11.16 -1.93 5.92
N GLU A 120 11.88 -1.08 6.63
CA GLU A 120 11.33 0.21 7.06
C GLU A 120 11.05 1.14 5.87
N TYR A 121 11.90 1.11 4.84
CA TYR A 121 11.66 1.89 3.63
C TYR A 121 10.37 1.48 2.92
N ILE A 122 10.18 0.17 2.72
CA ILE A 122 8.95 -0.37 2.12
C ILE A 122 7.73 0.08 2.94
N ARG A 123 7.77 0.00 4.27
CA ARG A 123 6.67 0.46 5.14
C ARG A 123 6.40 1.95 5.00
N ARG A 124 7.42 2.80 4.88
CA ARG A 124 7.24 4.24 4.66
C ARG A 124 6.58 4.51 3.31
N LEU A 125 6.98 3.80 2.25
CA LEU A 125 6.36 3.92 0.93
C LEU A 125 4.90 3.48 0.94
N GLN A 126 4.59 2.35 1.61
CA GLN A 126 3.22 1.86 1.76
C GLN A 126 2.33 2.90 2.46
N ARG A 127 2.78 3.49 3.58
CA ARG A 127 2.02 4.56 4.27
C ARG A 127 1.72 5.75 3.35
N VAL A 128 2.71 6.19 2.57
CA VAL A 128 2.52 7.30 1.64
C VAL A 128 1.48 6.95 0.57
N ILE A 129 1.52 5.74 0.02
CA ILE A 129 0.52 5.28 -0.94
C ILE A 129 -0.87 5.25 -0.31
N ASP A 130 -1.01 4.63 0.87
CA ASP A 130 -2.28 4.54 1.59
C ASP A 130 -2.86 5.93 1.92
N ASP A 131 -2.02 6.87 2.36
CA ASP A 131 -2.45 8.24 2.66
C ASP A 131 -2.91 8.98 1.40
N ASN A 132 -2.22 8.78 0.27
CA ASN A 132 -2.65 9.34 -1.01
C ASN A 132 -4.00 8.74 -1.46
N ASP A 133 -4.20 7.43 -1.33
CA ASP A 133 -5.47 6.78 -1.69
C ASP A 133 -6.62 7.31 -0.82
N ARG A 134 -6.38 7.48 0.49
CA ARG A 134 -7.36 8.10 1.41
C ARG A 134 -7.66 9.54 1.04
N GLN A 135 -6.65 10.33 0.65
CA GLN A 135 -6.84 11.72 0.21
C GLN A 135 -7.66 11.79 -1.09
N HIS A 136 -7.39 10.91 -2.06
CA HIS A 136 -8.18 10.83 -3.30
C HIS A 136 -9.63 10.45 -3.01
N GLN A 137 -9.89 9.51 -2.10
CA GLN A 137 -11.25 9.15 -1.69
C GLN A 137 -11.97 10.31 -0.99
N GLN A 138 -11.28 11.05 -0.11
CA GLN A 138 -11.84 12.22 0.56
C GLN A 138 -12.14 13.37 -0.42
N GLN A 139 -11.28 13.59 -1.42
CA GLN A 139 -11.52 14.57 -2.47
C GLN A 139 -12.71 14.17 -3.35
N GLN A 140 -12.83 12.89 -3.73
CA GLN A 140 -13.99 12.41 -4.48
C GLN A 140 -15.29 12.58 -3.69
N GLN A 141 -15.30 12.27 -2.39
CA GLN A 141 -16.48 12.53 -1.55
C GLN A 141 -16.82 14.02 -1.48
N GLN A 142 -15.84 14.90 -1.27
CA GLN A 142 -16.09 16.35 -1.28
C GLN A 142 -16.62 16.86 -2.63
N GLN A 143 -16.12 16.32 -3.74
CA GLN A 143 -16.55 16.70 -5.08
C GLN A 143 -17.97 16.20 -5.39
N LEU A 144 -18.42 15.10 -4.77
CA LEU A 144 -19.80 14.62 -4.90
C LEU A 144 -20.80 15.36 -3.98
N LEU A 145 -20.35 15.78 -2.79
CA LEU A 145 -21.20 16.41 -1.77
C LEU A 145 -21.51 17.89 -2.06
N LEU A 146 -20.57 18.64 -2.65
CA LEU A 146 -20.76 20.08 -2.94
C LEU A 146 -21.91 20.39 -3.92
N PRO A 147 -22.03 19.70 -5.07
CA PRO A 147 -23.11 19.98 -6.02
C PRO A 147 -24.50 19.64 -5.46
N GLN A 148 -24.61 18.59 -4.63
CA GLN A 148 -25.89 18.17 -4.08
C GLN A 148 -26.48 19.20 -3.12
N GLN A 149 -25.64 19.84 -2.28
CA GLN A 149 -26.11 20.89 -1.38
C GLN A 149 -26.55 22.16 -2.13
N GLN A 150 -25.85 22.51 -3.21
CA GLN A 150 -26.18 23.69 -4.01
C GLN A 150 -27.49 23.52 -4.80
N GLN A 151 -27.77 22.32 -5.32
CA GLN A 151 -29.05 22.01 -5.95
C GLN A 151 -30.22 22.09 -4.96
N GLN A 152 -30.06 21.58 -3.73
CA GLN A 152 -31.14 21.66 -2.73
C GLN A 152 -31.51 23.10 -2.37
N GLN A 153 -30.53 24.01 -2.23
CA GLN A 153 -30.83 25.42 -1.96
C GLN A 153 -31.57 26.09 -3.13
N GLN A 154 -31.15 25.84 -4.38
CA GLN A 154 -31.86 26.38 -5.54
C GLN A 154 -33.29 25.86 -5.63
N HIS A 155 -33.50 24.55 -5.40
CA HIS A 155 -34.84 23.96 -5.43
C HIS A 155 -35.76 24.56 -4.37
N HIS A 156 -35.25 24.79 -3.15
CA HIS A 156 -36.05 25.38 -2.08
C HIS A 156 -36.45 26.83 -2.39
N GLN A 157 -35.53 27.63 -2.94
CA GLN A 157 -35.82 29.01 -3.30
C GLN A 157 -36.84 29.10 -4.45
N GLN A 158 -36.71 28.24 -5.46
CA GLN A 158 -37.68 28.19 -6.56
C GLN A 158 -39.07 27.75 -6.07
N GLN A 159 -39.11 26.79 -5.13
CA GLN A 159 -40.37 26.33 -4.55
C GLN A 159 -41.07 27.40 -3.71
N GLN A 160 -40.31 28.22 -2.97
CA GLN A 160 -40.85 29.39 -2.28
C GLN A 160 -41.44 30.42 -3.25
N PHE A 161 -40.75 30.71 -4.36
CA PHE A 161 -41.24 31.63 -5.39
C PHE A 161 -42.53 31.13 -6.06
N ALA A 162 -42.61 29.83 -6.35
CA ALA A 162 -43.79 29.21 -6.93
C ALA A 162 -45.01 29.31 -5.99
N GLN A 163 -44.82 29.06 -4.70
CA GLN A 163 -45.89 29.21 -3.70
C GLN A 163 -46.39 30.66 -3.62
N GLN A 164 -45.48 31.63 -3.68
CA GLN A 164 -45.86 33.05 -3.64
C GLN A 164 -46.68 33.47 -4.88
N GLN A 165 -46.29 32.98 -6.07
CA GLN A 165 -47.08 33.22 -7.29
C GLN A 165 -48.47 32.59 -7.24
N GLN A 166 -48.58 31.35 -6.75
CA GLN A 166 -49.88 30.68 -6.54
C GLN A 166 -50.77 31.49 -5.59
N HIS A 167 -50.20 32.02 -4.52
CA HIS A 167 -50.94 32.86 -3.57
C HIS A 167 -51.45 34.14 -4.23
N PHE A 168 -50.63 34.78 -5.05
CA PHE A 168 -51.00 36.01 -5.77
C PHE A 168 -52.10 35.75 -6.81
N SER A 169 -52.02 34.66 -7.57
CA SER A 169 -53.06 34.29 -8.54
C SER A 169 -54.40 34.01 -7.86
N TYR A 170 -54.38 33.31 -6.72
CA TYR A 170 -55.59 33.00 -5.96
C TYR A 170 -56.26 34.28 -5.44
N GLN A 171 -55.47 35.23 -4.94
CA GLN A 171 -55.98 36.51 -4.48
C GLN A 171 -56.61 37.32 -5.62
N GLN A 172 -55.97 37.32 -6.80
CA GLN A 172 -56.51 38.01 -7.98
C GLN A 172 -57.83 37.38 -8.45
N GLN A 173 -57.94 36.05 -8.40
CA GLN A 173 -59.17 35.33 -8.75
C GLN A 173 -60.33 35.66 -7.79
N GLN A 174 -60.06 35.79 -6.49
CA GLN A 174 -61.07 36.20 -5.51
C GLN A 174 -61.58 37.63 -5.79
N LEU A 175 -60.69 38.57 -6.11
CA LEU A 175 -61.10 39.93 -6.50
C LEU A 175 -61.99 39.92 -7.75
N GLN A 176 -61.65 39.10 -8.74
CA GLN A 176 -62.44 39.01 -9.96
C GLN A 176 -63.83 38.40 -9.72
N GLN A 177 -63.94 37.38 -8.87
CA GLN A 177 -65.24 36.85 -8.44
C GLN A 177 -66.07 37.91 -7.72
N GLN A 178 -65.47 38.69 -6.82
CA GLN A 178 -66.20 39.74 -6.10
C GLN A 178 -66.73 40.81 -7.05
N GLN A 179 -65.95 41.19 -8.07
CA GLN A 179 -66.41 42.11 -9.12
C GLN A 179 -67.57 41.52 -9.94
N GLN A 180 -67.49 40.24 -10.32
CA GLN A 180 -68.57 39.58 -11.04
C GLN A 180 -69.86 39.52 -10.20
N GLN A 181 -69.76 39.25 -8.89
CA GLN A 181 -70.91 39.25 -7.99
C GLN A 181 -71.56 40.64 -7.91
N LEU A 182 -70.75 41.70 -7.79
CA LEU A 182 -71.25 43.08 -7.81
C LEU A 182 -71.97 43.43 -9.13
N TYR A 183 -71.38 43.03 -10.25
CA TYR A 183 -71.99 43.24 -11.57
C TYR A 183 -73.29 42.45 -11.76
N ALA A 184 -73.34 41.21 -11.29
CA ALA A 184 -74.54 40.37 -11.31
C ALA A 184 -75.68 40.99 -10.49
N LEU A 185 -75.36 41.54 -9.30
CA LEU A 185 -76.34 42.24 -8.47
C LEU A 185 -76.89 43.48 -9.18
N GLN A 186 -76.03 44.24 -9.88
CA GLN A 186 -76.45 45.41 -10.65
C GLN A 186 -77.43 45.04 -11.77
N GLN A 187 -77.18 43.96 -12.53
CA GLN A 187 -78.12 43.49 -13.56
C GLN A 187 -79.46 43.06 -12.96
N GLN A 188 -79.46 42.45 -11.76
CA GLN A 188 -80.69 42.02 -11.11
C GLN A 188 -81.58 43.20 -10.69
N LEU A 189 -80.99 44.35 -10.31
CA LEU A 189 -81.74 45.58 -10.03
C LEU A 189 -82.38 46.21 -11.27
N GLN A 190 -81.87 45.93 -12.48
CA GLN A 190 -82.45 46.44 -13.73
C GLN A 190 -83.69 45.64 -14.19
N LEU A 191 -83.99 44.53 -13.53
CA LEU A 191 -85.09 43.62 -13.90
C LEU A 191 -86.29 43.65 -12.93
N ILE A 192 -86.38 44.63 -12.01
CA ILE A 192 -87.46 44.67 -11.02
C ILE A 192 -88.66 45.48 -11.53
N SER A 193 -89.64 44.77 -12.11
CA SER A 193 -91.07 45.05 -11.88
C SER A 193 -91.50 44.28 -10.62
N PRO A 194 -92.33 44.82 -9.71
CA PRO A 194 -92.57 44.16 -8.43
C PRO A 194 -93.70 43.13 -8.52
N SER A 195 -93.43 41.90 -8.11
CA SER A 195 -94.44 41.00 -7.52
C SER A 195 -93.74 40.01 -6.60
N SER A 196 -94.22 39.96 -5.36
CA SER A 196 -93.86 39.01 -4.33
C SER A 196 -94.69 37.73 -4.47
N SER A 197 -94.08 36.59 -4.20
CA SER A 197 -94.81 35.39 -3.75
C SER A 197 -93.89 34.41 -3.03
N THR A 198 -94.40 33.87 -1.93
CA THR A 198 -93.84 32.90 -1.01
C THR A 198 -94.20 31.46 -1.40
N CYS A 199 -93.31 30.52 -1.10
CA CYS A 199 -93.53 29.15 -0.56
C CYS A 199 -92.18 28.40 -0.61
N SER A 200 -91.88 27.27 0.04
CA SER A 200 -92.23 26.57 1.28
C SER A 200 -91.47 25.23 1.18
N SER A 201 -90.89 24.74 2.29
CA SER A 201 -90.58 23.30 2.59
C SER A 201 -89.60 22.54 1.68
N SER A 202 -88.90 21.45 2.05
CA SER A 202 -88.37 20.84 3.27
C SER A 202 -87.74 19.49 2.85
N ALA A 203 -86.62 19.08 3.47
CA ALA A 203 -86.07 17.70 3.63
C ALA A 203 -84.53 17.78 3.50
N GLY A 204 -83.73 17.41 4.50
CA GLY A 204 -83.37 16.02 4.84
C GLY A 204 -82.17 15.61 3.97
N SER A 205 -81.01 15.17 4.44
CA SER A 205 -80.67 14.43 5.65
C SER A 205 -79.15 14.48 5.91
N THR A 206 -78.76 14.25 7.17
CA THR A 206 -77.62 13.46 7.70
C THR A 206 -76.36 13.28 6.82
N SER A 207 -75.13 13.51 7.29
CA SER A 207 -74.52 12.84 8.44
C SER A 207 -73.25 13.53 8.97
N SER A 208 -73.09 13.42 10.29
CA SER A 208 -71.88 13.32 11.13
C SER A 208 -70.60 12.81 10.44
N SER A 209 -69.36 13.04 10.88
CA SER A 209 -68.80 13.58 12.14
C SER A 209 -67.30 13.88 11.93
N SER A 210 -66.77 14.61 12.91
CA SER A 210 -65.48 15.27 13.05
C SER A 210 -64.33 14.41 13.63
N PHE A 211 -63.09 14.91 13.48
CA PHE A 211 -61.81 14.77 14.24
C PHE A 211 -61.33 13.34 14.65
N ASP A 212 -60.06 12.94 14.75
CA ASP A 212 -58.76 13.50 15.21
C ASP A 212 -57.61 12.70 14.52
N SER A 213 -56.53 13.30 14.02
CA SER A 213 -55.20 13.47 14.64
C SER A 213 -54.35 12.21 15.01
N SER A 214 -53.32 12.01 14.18
CA SER A 214 -51.89 11.66 14.43
C SER A 214 -51.40 10.49 15.34
N TYR A 215 -50.48 9.72 14.70
CA TYR A 215 -49.22 9.10 15.17
C TYR A 215 -49.23 7.81 16.02
N PHE A 216 -48.71 6.70 15.46
CA PHE A 216 -47.37 6.12 15.76
C PHE A 216 -47.03 4.94 14.82
N ALA A 217 -45.73 4.70 14.63
CA ALA A 217 -45.10 3.69 13.77
C ALA A 217 -45.15 2.24 14.30
N CYS A 218 -45.05 1.24 13.41
CA CYS A 218 -44.15 0.07 13.52
C CYS A 218 -44.33 -0.88 12.31
N ALA A 219 -43.22 -1.36 11.74
CA ALA A 219 -43.13 -2.59 10.93
C ALA A 219 -42.63 -3.73 11.87
N PRO A 220 -42.89 -5.03 11.63
CA PRO A 220 -42.15 -5.75 10.59
C PRO A 220 -42.82 -7.01 9.96
N ALA A 221 -42.21 -7.42 8.84
CA ALA A 221 -41.89 -8.78 8.36
C ALA A 221 -42.91 -9.95 8.44
N GLN A 222 -43.26 -10.48 7.27
CA GLN A 222 -43.47 -11.92 6.95
C GLN A 222 -43.10 -12.11 5.45
N LEU A 223 -42.09 -12.89 5.06
CA LEU A 223 -42.02 -14.35 4.95
C LEU A 223 -42.54 -14.88 3.59
N LYS A 224 -41.63 -15.29 2.71
CA LYS A 224 -41.86 -16.38 1.75
C LYS A 224 -40.55 -17.03 1.29
N GLN A 225 -40.48 -18.34 1.53
CA GLN A 225 -39.53 -19.32 0.99
C GLN A 225 -39.88 -19.71 -0.45
N GLU A 226 -38.86 -20.09 -1.23
CA GLU A 226 -38.72 -21.31 -2.07
C GLU A 226 -37.45 -21.10 -2.94
N GLU A 227 -36.31 -21.74 -2.68
CA GLU A 227 -35.82 -23.13 -2.88
C GLU A 227 -35.30 -23.46 -4.30
N THR A 228 -34.15 -24.18 -4.29
CA THR A 228 -33.45 -24.92 -5.38
C THR A 228 -32.55 -24.04 -6.31
N SER A 229 -31.35 -24.41 -6.75
CA SER A 229 -30.66 -25.71 -6.86
C SER A 229 -29.15 -25.51 -7.16
N ALA A 230 -28.33 -26.41 -6.61
CA ALA A 230 -27.14 -27.08 -7.18
C ALA A 230 -25.93 -26.32 -7.81
N GLY A 231 -24.75 -26.79 -7.39
CA GLY A 231 -23.51 -26.90 -8.20
C GLY A 231 -22.47 -25.83 -7.91
N GLY A 232 -21.19 -26.13 -7.64
CA GLY A 232 -20.43 -27.36 -7.62
C GLY A 232 -19.02 -26.98 -7.18
N TYR A 233 -18.45 -27.76 -6.27
CA TYR A 233 -17.10 -27.64 -5.75
C TYR A 233 -16.13 -28.19 -6.79
N GLU A 234 -15.33 -27.33 -7.42
CA GLU A 234 -14.18 -27.75 -8.23
C GLU A 234 -12.95 -27.78 -7.33
N ASP A 235 -12.61 -29.02 -6.98
CA ASP A 235 -11.38 -29.50 -6.36
C ASP A 235 -10.30 -29.57 -7.44
N TYR A 236 -9.13 -28.95 -7.24
CA TYR A 236 -7.99 -29.12 -8.14
C TYR A 236 -7.12 -30.29 -7.64
N PRO A 237 -7.08 -31.45 -8.34
CA PRO A 237 -6.22 -32.54 -7.93
C PRO A 237 -4.78 -32.29 -8.40
N ASN A 238 -3.92 -32.08 -7.41
CA ASN A 238 -2.67 -32.80 -7.22
C ASN A 238 -1.69 -32.86 -8.42
N ASN A 239 -0.69 -31.99 -8.34
CA ASN A 239 0.53 -31.96 -9.13
C ASN A 239 1.31 -33.28 -8.93
N SER A 240 1.06 -34.26 -9.79
CA SER A 240 1.81 -35.52 -9.81
C SER A 240 3.27 -35.23 -10.19
N CYS A 241 4.18 -35.65 -9.31
CA CYS A 241 5.60 -35.77 -9.60
C CYS A 241 5.80 -36.78 -10.74
N SER A 242 6.00 -36.28 -11.96
CA SER A 242 6.48 -37.11 -13.06
C SER A 242 8.00 -37.02 -13.08
N SER A 243 8.63 -38.16 -12.79
CA SER A 243 10.06 -38.38 -12.82
C SER A 243 10.54 -38.58 -14.27
N GLY A 244 11.65 -37.95 -14.63
CA GLY A 244 12.72 -38.67 -15.35
C GLY A 244 12.84 -38.49 -16.87
N ALA A 245 12.55 -37.31 -17.43
CA ALA A 245 12.84 -37.05 -18.86
C ALA A 245 13.51 -35.69 -19.16
N GLU A 246 13.70 -34.82 -18.18
CA GLU A 246 14.20 -33.44 -18.40
C GLU A 246 15.67 -33.20 -17.97
N ASP A 247 16.34 -34.23 -17.46
CA ASP A 247 17.77 -34.14 -17.08
C ASP A 247 18.72 -34.27 -18.28
N ASP A 248 18.29 -34.88 -19.38
CA ASP A 248 19.10 -34.99 -20.62
C ASP A 248 19.18 -33.64 -21.36
N ASP A 249 18.13 -32.82 -21.28
CA ASP A 249 18.08 -31.50 -21.92
C ASP A 249 18.86 -30.42 -21.14
N ILE A 250 19.08 -30.62 -19.83
CA ILE A 250 19.82 -29.69 -18.98
C ILE A 250 21.28 -29.52 -19.43
N LEU A 251 21.93 -30.59 -19.91
CA LEU A 251 23.31 -30.51 -20.37
C LEU A 251 23.43 -29.76 -21.71
N ASP A 252 22.38 -29.82 -22.53
CA ASP A 252 22.31 -29.11 -23.81
C ASP A 252 22.04 -27.61 -23.59
N TYR A 253 21.15 -27.25 -22.67
CA TYR A 253 20.95 -25.85 -22.26
C TYR A 253 22.20 -25.23 -21.60
N ILE A 254 22.99 -26.01 -20.87
CA ILE A 254 24.25 -25.52 -20.27
C ILE A 254 25.32 -25.24 -21.34
N SER A 255 25.30 -26.01 -22.43
CA SER A 255 26.21 -25.80 -23.57
C SER A 255 25.79 -24.55 -24.36
N LEU A 256 24.48 -24.35 -24.57
CA LEU A 256 23.93 -23.19 -25.28
C LEU A 256 24.21 -21.83 -24.58
N TRP A 257 24.33 -21.82 -23.25
CA TRP A 257 24.69 -20.61 -22.48
C TRP A 257 26.20 -20.31 -22.45
N GLN A 258 27.06 -21.20 -22.95
CA GLN A 258 28.50 -21.01 -22.98
C GLN A 258 29.00 -20.41 -24.30
N ASP A 259 28.22 -20.51 -25.36
CA ASP A 259 28.57 -19.99 -26.70
C ASP A 259 28.18 -18.52 -26.93
N ASP A 260 27.47 -17.89 -25.99
CA ASP A 260 26.95 -16.51 -26.11
C ASP A 260 27.71 -15.48 -25.23
N MET A 261 28.99 -15.75 -24.93
CA MET A 261 29.93 -14.81 -24.27
C MET A 261 31.28 -14.74 -24.99
#